data_AF-A0A9X2FFE5-F1
#
_entry.id   AF-A0A9X2FFE5-F1
#
_cell.length_a   1.000
_cell.length_b   1.000
_cell.length_c   1.000
_cell.angle_alpha   90.00
_cell.angle_beta   90.00
_cell.angle_gamma   90.00
#
_symmetry.space_group_name_H-M   'P 1'
#
loop_
_entity.id
_entity.type
_entity.pdbx_description
1 polymer ?
#
loop_
_entity_poly.entity_id
_entity_poly.type
_entity_poly.pdbx_seq_one_letter_code
_entity_poly.pdbx_strand_id
1 'polypeptide(L)'
;MKRFGQLLSLAIVIGLWASPAHASISLTLDSYDVDGLDSDPGLVIETANLLPQPYSFDLEVGESITVELFDIWTNESAHNLDDSVQKPISVDFLFSEPAPAFGGSVDGGTSAVTGTIIVIPFSAGLVEWDGVSQLFFGPNGDGILEVTLLDEYFNGSLIGGFDPGRENGATINADFKLLVEPTAVPEMSSIIVWSFIGLGVGLVAYRRQCSAA
;
A
#
# COMPACT_ATOMS: atom_id res chain seq x y z
N MET A 1 -67.09 -37.63 -22.32
CA MET A 1 -65.72 -37.31 -22.77
C MET A 1 -65.31 -35.96 -22.18
N LYS A 2 -64.50 -35.92 -21.12
CA LYS A 2 -63.93 -34.69 -20.54
C LYS A 2 -62.41 -34.80 -20.63
N ARG A 3 -61.76 -33.95 -21.41
CA ARG A 3 -60.29 -33.90 -21.51
C ARG A 3 -59.77 -32.92 -20.47
N PHE A 4 -59.02 -33.46 -19.51
CA PHE A 4 -58.33 -32.73 -18.45
C PHE A 4 -56.96 -32.31 -19.01
N GLY A 5 -56.79 -31.03 -19.31
CA GLY A 5 -55.50 -30.48 -19.72
C GLY A 5 -54.70 -30.08 -18.48
N GLN A 6 -53.68 -30.86 -18.13
CA GLN A 6 -52.71 -30.49 -17.10
C GLN A 6 -51.65 -29.58 -17.74
N LEU A 7 -51.60 -28.32 -17.33
CA LEU A 7 -50.52 -27.40 -17.66
C LEU A 7 -49.38 -27.64 -16.66
N LEU A 8 -48.30 -28.21 -17.17
CA LEU A 8 -47.03 -28.38 -16.46
C LEU A 8 -46.36 -27.00 -16.34
N SER A 9 -46.33 -26.43 -15.14
CA SER A 9 -45.61 -25.18 -14.87
C SER A 9 -44.13 -25.48 -14.65
N LEU A 10 -43.29 -25.09 -15.60
CA LEU A 10 -41.83 -25.18 -15.50
C LEU A 10 -41.33 -23.96 -14.70
N ALA A 11 -40.97 -24.18 -13.43
CA ALA A 11 -40.30 -23.16 -12.62
C ALA A 11 -38.81 -23.13 -13.01
N ILE A 12 -38.39 -22.07 -13.70
CA ILE A 12 -36.97 -21.79 -13.97
C ILE A 12 -36.38 -21.13 -12.73
N VAL A 13 -35.50 -21.83 -12.02
CA VAL A 13 -34.68 -21.24 -10.96
C VAL A 13 -33.47 -20.60 -11.63
N ILE A 14 -33.48 -19.27 -11.75
CA ILE A 14 -32.31 -18.50 -12.16
C ILE A 14 -31.40 -18.38 -10.94
N GLY A 15 -30.35 -19.21 -10.89
CA GLY A 15 -29.26 -19.03 -9.94
C GLY A 15 -28.45 -17.79 -10.35
N LEU A 16 -28.78 -16.64 -9.77
CA LEU A 16 -27.90 -15.47 -9.79
C LEU A 16 -26.68 -15.82 -8.94
N TRP A 17 -25.59 -16.20 -9.58
CA TRP A 17 -24.27 -16.18 -8.96
C TRP A 17 -23.89 -14.71 -8.79
N ALA A 18 -24.29 -14.11 -7.67
CA ALA A 18 -23.71 -12.86 -7.23
C ALA A 18 -22.26 -13.19 -6.85
N SER A 19 -21.32 -12.80 -7.71
CA SER A 19 -19.91 -12.72 -7.27
C SER A 19 -19.90 -11.72 -6.10
N PRO A 20 -19.21 -12.00 -4.99
CA PRO A 20 -19.00 -10.98 -3.98
C PRO A 20 -18.31 -9.81 -4.68
N ALA A 21 -19.01 -8.68 -4.79
CA ALA A 21 -18.40 -7.44 -5.18
C ALA A 21 -17.52 -7.03 -4.00
N HIS A 22 -16.21 -7.27 -4.11
CA HIS A 22 -15.26 -6.68 -3.19
C HIS A 22 -15.27 -5.18 -3.46
N ALA A 23 -15.40 -4.38 -2.39
CA ALA A 23 -15.27 -2.94 -2.53
C ALA A 23 -13.78 -2.62 -2.67
N SER A 24 -13.45 -1.73 -3.59
CA SER A 24 -12.11 -1.12 -3.61
C SER A 24 -12.00 -0.19 -2.40
N ILE A 25 -10.85 -0.22 -1.73
CA ILE A 25 -10.54 0.70 -0.63
C ILE A 25 -9.68 1.82 -1.18
N SER A 26 -10.03 3.06 -0.84
CA SER A 26 -9.19 4.21 -1.11
C SER A 26 -8.14 4.39 -0.02
N LEU A 27 -6.89 4.42 -0.43
CA LEU A 27 -5.72 4.63 0.40
C LEU A 27 -5.13 5.99 0.03
N THR A 28 -4.85 6.82 1.04
CA THR A 28 -4.22 8.13 0.83
C THR A 28 -2.92 8.19 1.64
N LEU A 29 -1.79 8.11 0.93
CA LEU A 29 -0.45 8.31 1.47
C LEU A 29 -0.22 9.82 1.60
N ASP A 30 -0.25 10.33 2.84
CA ASP A 30 -0.04 11.75 3.12
C ASP A 30 1.42 12.14 2.95
N SER A 31 2.32 11.31 3.46
CA SER A 31 3.75 11.54 3.41
C SER A 31 4.53 10.24 3.55
N TYR A 32 5.74 10.24 2.99
CA TYR A 32 6.83 9.35 3.37
C TYR A 32 8.09 10.17 3.65
N ASP A 33 8.93 9.64 4.53
CA ASP A 33 10.24 10.21 4.88
C ASP A 33 11.31 9.13 4.78
N VAL A 34 12.50 9.50 4.28
CA VAL A 34 13.62 8.57 4.08
C VAL A 34 14.75 8.99 5.00
N ASP A 35 15.09 8.12 5.95
CA ASP A 35 16.21 8.32 6.87
C ASP A 35 17.36 7.39 6.49
N GLY A 36 18.55 7.93 6.35
CA GLY A 36 19.72 7.20 5.86
C GLY A 36 21.01 7.94 6.16
N LEU A 37 22.14 7.22 6.06
CA LEU A 37 23.43 7.79 6.42
C LEU A 37 23.88 8.87 5.42
N ASP A 38 23.97 10.10 5.89
CA ASP A 38 24.38 11.29 5.12
C ASP A 38 25.83 11.75 5.42
N SER A 39 26.57 10.99 6.24
CA SER A 39 27.89 11.39 6.73
C SER A 39 28.80 10.22 7.08
N ASP A 40 30.10 10.43 6.88
CA ASP A 40 31.15 9.46 7.20
C ASP A 40 31.20 9.11 8.71
N PRO A 41 31.52 7.86 9.07
CA PRO A 41 32.02 6.78 8.21
C PRO A 41 30.93 5.86 7.63
N GLY A 42 31.11 5.44 6.38
CA GLY A 42 30.21 4.57 5.60
C GLY A 42 29.82 5.18 4.25
N LEU A 43 29.11 4.41 3.42
CA LEU A 43 28.62 4.92 2.13
C LEU A 43 27.64 6.07 2.37
N VAL A 44 28.04 7.29 2.00
CA VAL A 44 27.22 8.49 2.12
C VAL A 44 26.22 8.49 0.98
N ILE A 45 24.94 8.52 1.33
CA ILE A 45 23.85 8.52 0.36
C ILE A 45 23.11 9.86 0.36
N GLU A 46 22.47 10.10 -0.77
CA GLU A 46 21.59 11.23 -1.00
C GLU A 46 20.27 10.69 -1.53
N THR A 47 19.17 11.38 -1.20
CA THR A 47 17.83 10.96 -1.61
C THR A 47 17.03 12.13 -2.17
N ALA A 48 16.09 11.83 -3.07
CA ALA A 48 15.17 12.82 -3.61
C ALA A 48 13.79 12.22 -3.84
N ASN A 49 12.79 12.77 -3.17
CA ASN A 49 11.39 12.39 -3.32
C ASN A 49 10.94 12.52 -4.79
N LEU A 50 10.28 11.46 -5.30
CA LEU A 50 9.69 11.44 -6.65
C LEU A 50 8.17 11.41 -6.59
N LEU A 51 7.60 10.55 -5.74
CA LEU A 51 6.16 10.41 -5.63
C LEU A 51 5.55 11.70 -5.04
N PRO A 52 4.61 12.37 -5.74
CA PRO A 52 3.94 13.56 -5.21
C PRO A 52 3.08 13.20 -4.01
N GLN A 53 3.10 14.05 -2.98
CA GLN A 53 2.36 13.85 -1.74
C GLN A 53 1.31 14.97 -1.56
N PRO A 54 0.07 14.66 -1.15
CA PRO A 54 -0.46 13.32 -0.92
C PRO A 54 -0.67 12.54 -2.23
N TYR A 55 -0.62 11.21 -2.14
CA TYR A 55 -0.89 10.29 -3.24
C TYR A 55 -2.05 9.35 -2.87
N SER A 56 -3.09 9.32 -3.69
CA SER A 56 -4.26 8.46 -3.47
C SER A 56 -4.36 7.38 -4.54
N PHE A 57 -4.71 6.18 -4.11
CA PHE A 57 -4.92 5.03 -4.98
C PHE A 57 -5.97 4.10 -4.38
N ASP A 58 -6.65 3.34 -5.24
CA ASP A 58 -7.65 2.38 -4.84
C ASP A 58 -7.10 0.95 -5.04
N LEU A 59 -7.36 0.05 -4.09
CA LEU A 59 -7.00 -1.36 -4.22
C LEU A 59 -8.17 -2.26 -3.81
N GLU A 60 -8.34 -3.37 -4.53
CA GLU A 60 -9.12 -4.52 -4.08
C GLU A 60 -8.24 -5.51 -3.29
N VAL A 61 -8.86 -6.38 -2.49
CA VAL A 61 -8.11 -7.41 -1.74
C VAL A 61 -7.38 -8.35 -2.72
N GLY A 62 -6.06 -8.45 -2.54
CA GLY A 62 -5.15 -9.22 -3.38
C GLY A 62 -4.55 -8.40 -4.53
N GLU A 63 -5.00 -7.17 -4.77
CA GLU A 63 -4.42 -6.25 -5.74
C GLU A 63 -3.17 -5.57 -5.17
N SER A 64 -2.25 -5.22 -6.06
CA SER A 64 -1.08 -4.40 -5.74
C SER A 64 -0.88 -3.28 -6.76
N ILE A 65 -0.23 -2.22 -6.30
CA ILE A 65 0.27 -1.14 -7.14
C ILE A 65 1.74 -0.89 -6.82
N THR A 66 2.54 -0.78 -7.87
CA THR A 66 3.95 -0.37 -7.77
C THR A 66 4.09 1.09 -8.16
N VAL A 67 4.79 1.87 -7.35
CA VAL A 67 5.07 3.29 -7.62
C VAL A 67 6.55 3.61 -7.42
N GLU A 68 7.05 4.55 -8.22
CA GLU A 68 8.38 5.13 -8.05
C GLU A 68 8.35 6.09 -6.85
N LEU A 69 9.04 5.74 -5.75
CA LEU A 69 8.95 6.46 -4.49
C LEU A 69 9.95 7.61 -4.44
N PHE A 70 11.24 7.32 -4.51
CA PHE A 70 12.33 8.30 -4.44
C PHE A 70 13.56 7.82 -5.22
N ASP A 71 14.45 8.75 -5.59
CA ASP A 71 15.78 8.42 -6.10
C ASP A 71 16.79 8.33 -4.96
N ILE A 72 17.72 7.39 -5.07
CA ILE A 72 18.90 7.25 -4.20
C ILE A 72 20.17 7.33 -5.05
N TRP A 73 21.18 8.03 -4.54
CA TRP A 73 22.50 8.07 -5.16
C TRP A 73 23.61 8.33 -4.13
N THR A 74 24.86 8.31 -4.58
CA THR A 74 26.00 8.83 -3.82
C THR A 74 26.78 9.86 -4.64
N ASN A 75 27.37 10.83 -3.96
CA ASN A 75 28.31 11.79 -4.55
C ASN A 75 29.78 11.36 -4.38
N GLU A 76 30.02 10.23 -3.73
CA GLU A 76 31.35 9.67 -3.56
C GLU A 76 31.85 9.13 -4.90
N SER A 77 33.15 9.27 -5.16
CA SER A 77 33.78 8.79 -6.40
C SER A 77 34.69 7.58 -6.19
N ALA A 78 34.94 7.21 -4.94
CA ALA A 78 35.88 6.17 -4.56
C ALA A 78 35.21 5.24 -3.56
N HIS A 79 35.57 3.97 -3.63
CA HIS A 79 35.14 2.96 -2.67
C HIS A 79 36.20 2.84 -1.57
N ASN A 80 35.85 3.26 -0.36
CA ASN A 80 36.64 3.13 0.85
C ASN A 80 36.24 1.86 1.62
N LEU A 81 37.11 1.42 2.54
CA LEU A 81 36.87 0.17 3.29
C LEU A 81 35.67 0.25 4.23
N ASP A 82 35.35 1.44 4.73
CA ASP A 82 34.21 1.68 5.61
C ASP A 82 32.87 1.64 4.87
N ASP A 83 32.85 1.95 3.57
CA ASP A 83 31.62 1.91 2.75
C ASP A 83 31.08 0.48 2.59
N SER A 84 31.96 -0.53 2.69
CA SER A 84 31.56 -1.95 2.62
C SER A 84 30.81 -2.43 3.87
N VAL A 85 30.77 -1.63 4.94
CA VAL A 85 30.01 -1.95 6.15
C VAL A 85 28.61 -1.41 5.99
N GLN A 86 27.62 -2.30 6.03
CA GLN A 86 26.22 -1.91 5.90
C GLN A 86 25.79 -0.91 6.98
N LYS A 87 25.07 0.12 6.54
CA LYS A 87 24.51 1.19 7.36
C LYS A 87 23.00 1.20 7.24
N PRO A 88 22.26 1.51 8.31
CA PRO A 88 20.80 1.48 8.26
C PRO A 88 20.25 2.55 7.31
N ILE A 89 19.16 2.22 6.64
CA ILE A 89 18.26 3.14 5.94
C ILE A 89 16.82 2.72 6.27
N SER A 90 15.92 3.66 6.40
CA SER A 90 14.50 3.37 6.62
C SER A 90 13.61 4.32 5.83
N VAL A 91 12.38 3.87 5.55
CA VAL A 91 11.32 4.70 4.99
C VAL A 91 10.11 4.64 5.90
N ASP A 92 9.71 5.79 6.43
CA ASP A 92 8.53 5.96 7.26
C ASP A 92 7.34 6.38 6.39
N PHE A 93 6.23 5.65 6.47
CA PHE A 93 5.00 5.95 5.74
C PHE A 93 3.90 6.45 6.67
N LEU A 94 3.13 7.44 6.22
CA LEU A 94 1.93 7.95 6.90
C LEU A 94 0.76 8.03 5.94
N PHE A 95 -0.32 7.34 6.28
CA PHE A 95 -1.58 7.31 5.54
C PHE A 95 -2.70 7.95 6.36
N SER A 96 -3.51 8.81 5.75
CA SER A 96 -4.72 9.38 6.38
C SER A 96 -5.96 8.53 6.16
N GLU A 97 -6.00 7.79 5.04
CA GLU A 97 -7.17 7.03 4.63
C GLU A 97 -6.85 5.56 4.36
N PRO A 98 -7.77 4.65 4.76
CA PRO A 98 -9.00 4.93 5.51
C PRO A 98 -8.72 5.24 6.99
N ALA A 99 -9.57 6.07 7.60
CA ALA A 99 -9.40 6.49 8.99
C ALA A 99 -9.55 5.31 9.98
N PRO A 100 -8.87 5.35 11.14
CA PRO A 100 -7.92 6.38 11.58
C PRO A 100 -6.60 6.33 10.81
N ALA A 101 -5.85 7.43 10.83
CA ALA A 101 -4.52 7.48 10.21
C ALA A 101 -3.62 6.36 10.75
N PHE A 102 -2.83 5.78 9.86
CA PHE A 102 -1.96 4.64 10.13
C PHE A 102 -0.64 4.80 9.37
N GLY A 103 0.33 3.96 9.69
CA GLY A 103 1.67 4.08 9.14
C GLY A 103 2.61 3.06 9.74
N GLY A 104 3.86 3.12 9.29
CA GLY A 104 4.94 2.28 9.77
C GLY A 104 6.17 2.42 8.89
N SER A 105 7.19 1.64 9.22
CA SER A 105 8.51 1.78 8.62
C SER A 105 8.86 0.53 7.80
N VAL A 106 9.65 0.73 6.74
CA VAL A 106 10.40 -0.34 6.09
C VAL A 106 11.87 -0.07 6.36
N ASP A 107 12.53 -1.00 7.05
CA ASP A 107 13.94 -0.93 7.37
C ASP A 107 14.78 -1.65 6.30
N GLY A 108 16.03 -1.24 6.18
CA GLY A 108 17.02 -1.85 5.30
C GLY A 108 18.42 -1.39 5.63
N GLY A 109 19.34 -1.61 4.69
CA GLY A 109 20.68 -1.08 4.79
C GLY A 109 21.34 -0.77 3.47
N THR A 110 22.22 0.22 3.49
CA THR A 110 23.06 0.61 2.37
C THR A 110 24.50 0.19 2.58
N SER A 111 25.17 -0.26 1.51
CA SER A 111 26.59 -0.59 1.52
C SER A 111 27.18 -0.47 0.12
N ALA A 112 28.50 -0.36 0.07
CA ALA A 112 29.26 -0.54 -1.16
C ALA A 112 29.50 -2.02 -1.43
N VAL A 113 29.29 -2.45 -2.67
CA VAL A 113 29.56 -3.80 -3.12
C VAL A 113 30.52 -3.80 -4.29
N THR A 114 31.43 -4.77 -4.29
CA THR A 114 32.38 -5.00 -5.38
C THR A 114 32.23 -6.41 -5.91
N GLY A 115 32.27 -6.56 -7.23
CA GLY A 115 32.23 -7.87 -7.87
C GLY A 115 33.05 -7.91 -9.15
N THR A 116 32.86 -8.99 -9.91
CA THR A 116 33.47 -9.13 -11.24
C THR A 116 32.46 -9.76 -12.17
N ILE A 117 32.17 -9.11 -13.28
CA ILE A 117 31.35 -9.67 -14.36
C ILE A 117 32.31 -10.19 -15.44
N ILE A 118 32.35 -11.52 -15.60
CA ILE A 118 33.26 -12.27 -16.48
C ILE A 118 34.73 -12.10 -16.06
N VAL A 119 35.30 -10.91 -16.29
CA VAL A 119 36.67 -10.50 -15.92
C VAL A 119 36.78 -9.00 -15.61
N ILE A 120 35.67 -8.25 -15.66
CA ILE A 120 35.65 -6.80 -15.45
C ILE A 120 35.24 -6.53 -14.00
N PRO A 121 36.10 -5.91 -13.17
CA PRO A 121 35.71 -5.52 -11.83
C PRO A 121 34.61 -4.45 -11.91
N PHE A 122 33.66 -4.51 -11.00
CA PHE A 122 32.66 -3.45 -10.83
C PHE A 122 32.49 -3.13 -9.35
N SER A 123 32.08 -1.90 -9.08
CA SER A 123 31.69 -1.42 -7.77
C SER A 123 30.40 -0.62 -7.91
N ALA A 124 29.51 -0.73 -6.92
CA ALA A 124 28.23 -0.04 -6.89
C ALA A 124 27.79 0.15 -5.44
N GLY A 125 26.98 1.18 -5.19
CA GLY A 125 26.15 1.22 -4.00
C GLY A 125 25.06 0.18 -4.11
N LEU A 126 24.69 -0.41 -2.99
CA LEU A 126 23.60 -1.36 -2.86
C LEU A 126 22.71 -0.89 -1.72
N VAL A 127 21.40 -0.85 -1.98
CA VAL A 127 20.38 -0.80 -0.94
C VAL A 127 19.63 -2.12 -0.92
N GLU A 128 19.59 -2.74 0.25
CA GLU A 128 18.84 -3.97 0.52
C GLU A 128 17.83 -3.69 1.63
N TRP A 129 16.57 -4.06 1.41
CA TRP A 129 15.50 -3.91 2.39
C TRP A 129 15.30 -5.22 3.17
N ASP A 130 14.91 -5.12 4.44
CA ASP A 130 14.73 -6.28 5.34
C ASP A 130 13.53 -7.16 4.98
N GLY A 131 12.83 -6.82 3.90
CA GLY A 131 11.74 -7.57 3.31
C GLY A 131 10.41 -6.82 3.36
N VAL A 132 9.38 -7.54 3.76
CA VAL A 132 7.99 -7.09 3.67
C VAL A 132 7.55 -6.45 5.00
N SER A 133 7.00 -5.23 4.95
CA SER A 133 6.37 -4.57 6.09
C SER A 133 4.85 -4.67 6.01
N GLN A 134 4.18 -4.93 7.13
CA GLN A 134 2.72 -5.01 7.21
C GLN A 134 2.19 -3.88 8.08
N LEU A 135 1.41 -3.01 7.46
CA LEU A 135 0.75 -1.88 8.11
C LEU A 135 -0.69 -2.26 8.44
N PHE A 136 -1.02 -2.19 9.73
CA PHE A 136 -2.35 -2.49 10.23
C PHE A 136 -3.21 -1.23 10.24
N PHE A 137 -4.42 -1.32 9.72
CA PHE A 137 -5.28 -0.15 9.55
C PHE A 137 -6.76 -0.44 9.79
N GLY A 138 -7.55 0.64 9.75
CA GLY A 138 -8.99 0.61 10.02
C GLY A 138 -9.33 0.67 11.51
N PRO A 139 -10.63 0.82 11.84
CA PRO A 139 -11.07 1.15 13.21
C PRO A 139 -10.68 0.11 14.27
N ASN A 140 -10.51 -1.15 13.87
CA ASN A 140 -10.15 -2.26 14.75
C ASN A 140 -8.70 -2.74 14.54
N GLY A 141 -7.94 -2.13 13.63
CA GLY A 141 -6.57 -2.56 13.27
C GLY A 141 -6.53 -3.94 12.61
N ASP A 142 -7.58 -4.33 11.88
CA ASP A 142 -7.73 -5.63 11.25
C ASP A 142 -7.54 -5.60 9.72
N GLY A 143 -7.46 -4.41 9.12
CA GLY A 143 -6.99 -4.23 7.75
C GLY A 143 -5.48 -4.39 7.68
N ILE A 144 -4.97 -4.96 6.59
CA ILE A 144 -3.53 -5.20 6.40
C ILE A 144 -3.11 -4.73 5.00
N LEU A 145 -2.27 -3.71 4.98
CA LEU A 145 -1.56 -3.23 3.80
C LEU A 145 -0.12 -3.73 3.87
N GLU A 146 0.28 -4.49 2.86
CA GLU A 146 1.65 -4.96 2.69
C GLU A 146 2.45 -3.92 1.89
N VAL A 147 3.64 -3.57 2.38
CA VAL A 147 4.58 -2.65 1.74
C VAL A 147 5.88 -3.38 1.49
N THR A 148 6.32 -3.41 0.24
CA THR A 148 7.61 -3.97 -0.16
C THR A 148 8.40 -2.92 -0.91
N LEU A 149 9.63 -2.65 -0.48
CA LEU A 149 10.57 -1.84 -1.23
C LEU A 149 11.51 -2.75 -2.03
N LEU A 150 11.83 -2.35 -3.26
CA LEU A 150 12.74 -3.11 -4.11
C LEU A 150 14.19 -2.74 -3.85
N ASP A 151 15.04 -3.76 -3.73
CA ASP A 151 16.49 -3.62 -3.66
C ASP A 151 17.02 -3.05 -4.97
N GLU A 152 18.04 -2.20 -4.90
CA GLU A 152 18.65 -1.62 -6.09
C GLU A 152 20.16 -1.41 -5.96
N TYR A 153 20.82 -1.44 -7.11
CA TYR A 153 22.21 -1.01 -7.26
C TYR A 153 22.25 0.41 -7.82
N PHE A 154 23.10 1.26 -7.25
CA PHE A 154 23.24 2.65 -7.67
C PHE A 154 24.71 3.07 -7.85
N ASN A 155 24.94 4.10 -8.66
CA ASN A 155 26.24 4.72 -8.94
C ASN A 155 27.33 3.71 -9.34
N GLY A 156 26.96 2.68 -10.10
CA GLY A 156 27.85 1.60 -10.50
C GLY A 156 28.93 2.05 -11.50
N SER A 157 30.17 1.61 -11.29
CA SER A 157 31.31 1.91 -12.17
C SER A 157 32.14 0.67 -12.52
N LEU A 158 32.72 0.66 -13.74
CA LEU A 158 33.55 -0.43 -14.28
C LEU A 158 35.06 -0.20 -14.12
N ILE A 159 35.47 0.96 -13.57
CA ILE A 159 36.88 1.35 -13.41
C ILE A 159 37.32 1.43 -11.94
N GLY A 160 36.51 0.89 -11.03
CA GLY A 160 36.71 0.95 -9.58
C GLY A 160 36.24 2.29 -9.00
N GLY A 161 35.50 2.22 -7.90
CA GLY A 161 34.81 3.37 -7.30
C GLY A 161 33.36 3.52 -7.76
N PHE A 162 32.82 4.72 -7.68
CA PHE A 162 31.44 5.01 -8.07
C PHE A 162 31.44 6.07 -9.17
N ASP A 163 30.43 6.01 -10.03
CA ASP A 163 30.14 7.11 -10.95
C ASP A 163 29.21 8.07 -10.18
N PRO A 164 29.68 9.21 -9.65
CA PRO A 164 28.93 10.02 -8.70
C PRO A 164 27.73 10.71 -9.35
N GLY A 165 26.79 11.16 -8.52
CA GLY A 165 25.67 12.00 -8.93
C GLY A 165 24.38 11.24 -9.21
N ARG A 166 23.26 11.96 -9.15
CA ARG A 166 21.90 11.42 -9.27
C ARG A 166 21.65 10.74 -10.61
N GLU A 167 22.28 11.21 -11.68
CA GLU A 167 22.14 10.63 -13.03
C GLU A 167 22.64 9.19 -13.15
N ASN A 168 23.49 8.77 -12.22
CA ASN A 168 23.99 7.40 -12.09
C ASN A 168 23.33 6.65 -10.92
N GLY A 169 22.38 7.28 -10.23
CA GLY A 169 21.66 6.72 -9.11
C GLY A 169 20.64 5.64 -9.52
N ALA A 170 19.76 5.29 -8.59
CA ALA A 170 18.66 4.37 -8.82
C ALA A 170 17.34 4.94 -8.29
N THR A 171 16.23 4.47 -8.85
CA THR A 171 14.88 4.80 -8.38
C THR A 171 14.35 3.67 -7.53
N ILE A 172 14.00 3.95 -6.28
CA ILE A 172 13.42 2.98 -5.36
C ILE A 172 11.92 2.90 -5.59
N ASN A 173 11.46 1.68 -5.86
CA ASN A 173 10.07 1.37 -6.10
C ASN A 173 9.43 0.79 -4.84
N ALA A 174 8.19 1.21 -4.56
CA ALA A 174 7.36 0.66 -3.50
C ALA A 174 6.18 -0.12 -4.11
N ASP A 175 6.01 -1.37 -3.71
CA ASP A 175 4.82 -2.17 -3.99
C ASP A 175 3.90 -2.15 -2.77
N PHE A 176 2.71 -1.58 -2.97
CA PHE A 176 1.62 -1.55 -1.99
C PHE A 176 0.60 -2.60 -2.36
N LYS A 177 0.33 -3.56 -1.46
CA LYS A 177 -0.60 -4.65 -1.72
C LYS A 177 -1.61 -4.80 -0.59
N LEU A 178 -2.88 -4.80 -0.93
CA LEU A 178 -3.94 -4.97 0.05
C LEU A 178 -4.15 -6.46 0.33
N LEU A 179 -3.84 -6.92 1.55
CA LEU A 179 -4.04 -8.32 1.95
C LEU A 179 -5.39 -8.56 2.60
N VAL A 180 -5.84 -7.62 3.43
CA VAL A 180 -7.08 -7.74 4.21
C VAL A 180 -7.76 -6.37 4.26
N GLU A 181 -9.03 -6.34 3.89
CA GLU A 181 -9.92 -5.19 4.09
C GLU A 181 -10.31 -5.09 5.58
N PRO A 182 -10.27 -3.90 6.21
CA PRO A 182 -10.67 -3.70 7.59
C PRO A 182 -12.17 -3.92 7.76
N THR A 183 -12.58 -4.41 8.92
CA THR A 183 -14.01 -4.57 9.21
C THR A 183 -14.67 -3.19 9.31
N ALA A 184 -15.66 -2.94 8.44
CA ALA A 184 -16.47 -1.73 8.51
C ALA A 184 -17.24 -1.66 9.84
N VAL A 185 -17.08 -0.56 10.58
CA VAL A 185 -17.91 -0.29 11.77
C VAL A 185 -19.17 0.44 11.31
N PRO A 186 -20.38 -0.12 11.55
CA PRO A 186 -21.62 0.57 11.20
C PRO A 186 -21.67 1.94 11.88
N GLU A 187 -21.72 3.01 11.10
CA GLU A 187 -21.87 4.33 11.68
C GLU A 187 -23.17 4.38 12.49
N MET A 188 -23.11 4.78 13.76
CA MET A 188 -24.28 4.87 14.66
C MET A 188 -25.43 5.72 14.08
N SER A 189 -25.11 6.65 13.17
CA SER A 189 -26.06 7.48 12.42
C SER A 189 -27.04 6.63 11.59
N SER A 190 -26.59 5.52 11.01
CA SER A 190 -27.43 4.64 10.19
C SER A 190 -28.52 3.96 11.04
N ILE A 191 -28.19 3.47 12.23
CA ILE A 191 -29.16 2.88 13.17
C ILE A 191 -30.20 3.92 13.60
N ILE A 192 -29.76 5.15 13.88
CA ILE A 192 -30.64 6.24 14.30
C ILE A 192 -31.61 6.61 13.16
N VAL A 193 -31.14 6.73 11.92
CA VAL A 193 -32.00 7.05 10.76
C VAL A 193 -33.02 5.95 10.49
N TRP A 194 -32.62 4.67 10.50
CA TRP A 194 -33.57 3.56 10.38
C TRP A 194 -34.57 3.52 11.54
N SER A 195 -34.12 3.83 12.76
CA SER A 195 -34.98 3.89 13.95
C SER A 195 -36.03 5.00 13.85
N PHE A 196 -35.67 6.18 13.32
CA PHE A 196 -36.60 7.28 13.12
C PHE A 196 -37.58 7.03 11.96
N ILE A 197 -37.14 6.38 10.88
CA ILE A 197 -38.04 5.96 9.79
C ILE A 197 -39.07 4.95 10.30
N GLY A 198 -38.63 3.96 11.09
CA GLY A 198 -39.53 2.97 11.71
C GLY A 198 -40.56 3.60 12.65
N LEU A 199 -40.14 4.52 13.51
CA LEU A 199 -41.05 5.25 14.43
C LEU A 199 -42.02 6.18 13.69
N GLY A 200 -41.57 6.85 12.62
CA GLY A 200 -42.41 7.74 11.80
C GLY A 200 -43.53 7.01 11.08
N VAL A 201 -43.25 5.83 10.50
CA VAL A 201 -44.27 5.00 9.83
C VAL A 201 -45.28 4.44 10.84
N GLY A 202 -44.82 4.02 12.02
CA GLY A 202 -45.68 3.52 13.09
C GLY A 202 -46.70 4.56 13.60
N LEU A 203 -46.27 5.81 13.80
CA LEU A 203 -47.15 6.90 14.26
C LEU A 203 -48.19 7.31 13.20
N VAL A 204 -47.84 7.29 11.91
CA VAL A 204 -48.78 7.61 10.81
C VAL A 204 -49.83 6.51 10.64
N ALA A 205 -49.45 5.24 10.79
CA ALA A 205 -50.38 4.11 10.75
C ALA A 205 -51.37 4.15 11.94
N TYR A 206 -50.89 4.46 13.14
CA TYR A 206 -51.73 4.56 14.34
C TYR A 206 -52.78 5.69 14.22
N ARG A 207 -52.40 6.85 13.69
CA ARG A 207 -53.33 7.99 13.48
C ARG A 207 -54.45 7.68 12.48
N ARG A 208 -54.19 6.82 11.48
CA ARG A 208 -55.19 6.41 10.48
C ARG A 208 -56.19 5.40 11.04
N GLN A 209 -55.82 4.60 12.04
CA GLN A 209 -56.73 3.66 12.69
C GLN A 209 -57.72 4.35 13.65
N CYS A 210 -57.29 5.39 14.38
CA CYS A 210 -58.19 6.14 15.28
C CYS A 210 -59.13 7.12 14.57
N SER A 211 -58.90 7.46 13.29
CA SER A 211 -59.80 8.34 12.52
C SER A 211 -60.90 7.57 11.75
N ALA A 212 -60.92 6.24 11.85
CA ALA A 212 -61.89 5.37 11.20
C ALA A 212 -62.85 4.67 12.20
N ALA A 213 -62.92 5.17 13.44
CA ALA A 213 -63.82 4.69 14.50
C ALA A 213 -64.84 5.77 14.87
#